data_AF-A0A6A6HGL0-F1
#
_entry.id   AF-A0A6A6HGL0-F1
#
_cell.length_a   1.000
_cell.length_b   1.000
_cell.length_c   1.000
_cell.angle_alpha   90.00
_cell.angle_beta   90.00
_cell.angle_gamma   90.00
#
_symmetry.space_group_name_H-M   'P 1'
#
loop_
_entity.id
_entity.type
_entity.pdbx_description
1 polymer ?
#
loop_
_entity_poly.entity_id
_entity_poly.type
_entity_poly.pdbx_seq_one_letter_code
_entity_poly.pdbx_strand_id
1 'polypeptide(L)'
;MTSTTLFTVVRLYSKQAIGSFAFEDYLSILVWMQFMAYNALIIDQGKFGLGRHIWDVPAANASTIAQDSCIIELMYICLIWTSKVCLLVQLLRIFVPTKTGIIYHTIHALIWGNLAFTIAALDSQHAYLAVWTQPTLLHKLPCGVLQKLPA
;
A
#
# COMPACT_ATOMS: atom_id res chain seq x y z
N MET A 1 -13.52 -7.94 1.88
CA MET A 1 -13.86 -6.77 2.71
C MET A 1 -14.63 -7.15 3.97
N THR A 2 -15.73 -7.91 3.87
CA THR A 2 -16.54 -8.31 5.04
C THR A 2 -15.77 -9.09 6.11
N SER A 3 -14.96 -10.07 5.73
CA SER A 3 -14.17 -10.88 6.67
C SER A 3 -13.17 -10.04 7.47
N THR A 4 -12.42 -9.17 6.79
CA THR A 4 -11.45 -8.27 7.44
C THR A 4 -12.14 -7.29 8.38
N THR A 5 -13.32 -6.79 8.02
CA THR A 5 -14.10 -5.89 8.90
C THR A 5 -14.55 -6.61 10.16
N LEU A 6 -15.04 -7.86 10.05
CA LEU A 6 -15.43 -8.68 11.20
C LEU A 6 -14.26 -8.86 12.18
N PHE A 7 -13.10 -9.28 11.69
CA PHE A 7 -11.91 -9.50 12.54
C PHE A 7 -11.46 -8.21 13.25
N THR A 8 -11.48 -7.07 12.54
CA THR A 8 -11.05 -5.79 13.12
C THR A 8 -12.02 -5.31 14.20
N VAL A 9 -13.33 -5.47 13.96
CA VAL A 9 -14.38 -5.13 14.90
C VAL A 9 -14.28 -5.99 16.15
N VAL A 10 -14.19 -7.33 16.01
CA VAL A 10 -14.02 -8.24 17.15
C VAL A 10 -12.79 -7.88 17.99
N ARG A 11 -11.67 -7.56 17.34
CA ARG A 11 -10.45 -7.12 18.03
C ARG A 11 -10.66 -5.84 18.85
N LEU A 12 -11.32 -4.83 18.27
CA LEU A 12 -11.60 -3.56 18.93
C LEU A 12 -12.55 -3.74 20.12
N TYR A 13 -13.61 -4.55 19.96
CA TYR A 13 -14.54 -4.88 21.04
C TYR A 13 -13.84 -5.57 22.21
N SER A 14 -13.00 -6.57 21.94
CA SER A 14 -12.22 -7.27 22.98
C SER A 14 -11.29 -6.32 23.74
N LYS A 15 -10.68 -5.36 23.04
CA LYS A 15 -9.80 -4.35 23.65
C LYS A 15 -10.55 -3.32 24.47
N GLN A 16 -11.72 -2.88 24.00
CA GLN A 16 -12.59 -1.96 24.73
C GLN A 16 -13.09 -2.59 26.05
N ALA A 17 -13.36 -3.90 26.06
CA ALA A 17 -13.73 -4.63 27.28
C ALA A 17 -12.58 -4.72 28.31
N ILE A 18 -11.32 -4.71 27.85
CA ILE A 18 -10.12 -4.80 28.71
C ILE A 18 -9.60 -3.40 29.13
N GLY A 19 -10.08 -2.33 28.50
CA GLY A 19 -9.91 -0.95 28.98
C GLY A 19 -8.55 -0.30 28.72
N SER A 20 -7.66 -0.89 27.91
CA SER A 20 -6.35 -0.31 27.59
C SER A 20 -6.16 -0.15 26.08
N PHE A 21 -6.37 1.09 25.60
CA PHE A 21 -6.03 1.49 24.24
C PHE A 21 -4.52 1.68 24.12
N ALA A 22 -3.89 0.88 23.26
CA ALA A 22 -2.47 1.02 22.96
C ALA A 22 -2.26 1.61 21.56
N PHE A 23 -1.05 2.11 21.31
CA PHE A 23 -0.63 2.63 20.00
C PHE A 23 -0.86 1.62 18.85
N GLU A 24 -0.74 0.32 19.13
CA GLU A 24 -1.02 -0.77 18.19
C GLU A 24 -2.45 -0.78 17.63
N ASP A 25 -3.42 -0.39 18.45
CA ASP A 25 -4.82 -0.43 18.08
C ASP A 25 -5.12 0.68 17.06
N TYR A 26 -4.47 1.85 17.19
CA TYR A 26 -4.51 2.92 16.19
C TYR A 26 -3.88 2.49 14.86
N LEU A 27 -2.72 1.81 14.90
CA LEU A 27 -2.09 1.28 13.68
C LEU A 27 -3.00 0.26 12.97
N SER A 28 -3.69 -0.60 13.74
CA SER A 28 -4.61 -1.57 13.17
C SER A 28 -5.82 -0.91 12.50
N ILE A 29 -6.36 0.15 13.09
CA ILE A 29 -7.46 0.94 12.49
C ILE A 29 -6.97 1.62 11.20
N LEU A 30 -5.76 2.20 11.22
CA LEU A 30 -5.16 2.84 10.06
C LEU A 30 -5.00 1.84 8.89
N VAL A 31 -4.45 0.65 9.16
CA VAL A 31 -4.32 -0.41 8.13
C VAL A 31 -5.67 -0.81 7.56
N TRP A 32 -6.69 -0.96 8.42
CA TRP A 32 -8.04 -1.27 7.97
C TRP A 32 -8.64 -0.16 7.09
N MET A 33 -8.47 1.11 7.47
CA MET A 33 -8.91 2.25 6.67
C MET A 33 -8.21 2.29 5.30
N GLN A 34 -6.89 2.09 5.27
CA GLN A 34 -6.12 2.05 4.02
C GLN A 34 -6.60 0.90 3.12
N PHE A 35 -6.90 -0.26 3.70
CA PHE A 35 -7.45 -1.40 2.98
C PHE A 35 -8.83 -1.11 2.39
N MET A 36 -9.73 -0.45 3.13
CA MET A 36 -11.02 -0.04 2.59
C MET A 36 -10.87 0.95 1.42
N ALA A 37 -10.00 1.95 1.56
CA ALA A 37 -9.72 2.92 0.51
C ALA A 37 -9.16 2.26 -0.77
N TYR A 38 -8.18 1.35 -0.62
CA TYR A 38 -7.60 0.60 -1.73
C TYR A 38 -8.67 -0.21 -2.50
N ASN A 39 -9.52 -0.94 -1.79
CA ASN A 39 -10.57 -1.72 -2.45
C ASN A 39 -11.63 -0.83 -3.12
N ALA A 40 -11.96 0.32 -2.53
CA ALA A 40 -12.91 1.26 -3.13
C ALA A 40 -12.41 1.78 -4.49
N LEU A 41 -11.11 2.07 -4.61
CA LEU A 41 -10.50 2.49 -5.88
C LEU A 41 -10.52 1.40 -6.94
N ILE A 42 -10.24 0.14 -6.56
CA ILE A 42 -10.34 -1.00 -7.49
C ILE A 42 -11.76 -1.19 -7.99
N ILE A 43 -12.76 -1.05 -7.10
CA ILE A 43 -14.17 -1.16 -7.48
C ILE A 43 -14.55 -0.04 -8.45
N ASP A 44 -14.06 1.18 -8.22
CA ASP A 44 -14.32 2.31 -9.12
C ASP A 44 -13.67 2.10 -10.50
N GLN A 45 -12.44 1.58 -10.55
CA GLN A 45 -11.77 1.18 -11.78
C GLN A 45 -12.53 0.12 -12.58
N GLY A 46 -13.30 -0.75 -11.91
CA GLY A 46 -14.17 -1.73 -12.56
C GLY A 46 -15.16 -1.09 -13.54
N LYS A 47 -15.56 0.17 -13.32
CA LYS A 47 -16.45 0.92 -14.24
C LYS A 47 -15.77 1.21 -15.58
N PHE A 48 -14.46 1.43 -15.57
CA PHE A 48 -13.67 1.73 -16.78
C PHE A 48 -13.30 0.48 -17.58
N GLY A 49 -13.65 -0.72 -17.08
CA GLY A 49 -13.38 -2.00 -17.74
C GLY A 49 -12.19 -2.77 -17.14
N LEU A 50 -11.69 -2.36 -15.97
CA LEU A 50 -10.69 -3.14 -15.24
C LEU A 50 -11.26 -4.54 -14.94
N GLY A 51 -10.60 -5.59 -15.45
CA GLY A 51 -11.06 -6.98 -15.35
C GLY A 51 -11.88 -7.51 -16.55
N ARG A 52 -12.14 -6.69 -17.57
CA ARG A 52 -12.64 -7.17 -18.89
C ARG A 52 -11.48 -7.60 -19.79
N HIS A 53 -11.79 -8.38 -20.82
CA HIS A 53 -10.77 -8.75 -21.80
C HIS A 53 -10.25 -7.48 -22.49
N ILE A 54 -8.95 -7.41 -22.74
CA ILE A 54 -8.32 -6.18 -23.25
C ILE A 54 -8.91 -5.70 -24.59
N TRP A 55 -9.49 -6.62 -25.36
CA TRP A 55 -10.16 -6.35 -26.64
C TRP A 55 -11.52 -5.68 -26.50
N ASP A 56 -12.16 -5.77 -25.33
CA ASP A 56 -13.47 -5.19 -25.04
C ASP A 56 -13.38 -3.78 -24.42
N VAL A 57 -12.16 -3.32 -24.12
CA VAL A 57 -11.92 -2.03 -23.48
C VAL A 57 -11.69 -0.96 -24.56
N PRO A 58 -12.45 0.14 -24.58
CA PRO A 58 -12.20 1.25 -25.49
C PRO A 58 -10.78 1.80 -25.32
N ALA A 59 -10.03 1.94 -26.43
CA ALA A 59 -8.66 2.44 -26.41
C ALA A 59 -8.52 3.85 -25.79
N ALA A 60 -9.60 4.65 -25.83
CA ALA A 60 -9.66 5.96 -25.16
C ALA A 60 -9.55 5.88 -23.63
N ASN A 61 -9.96 4.76 -23.02
CA ASN A 61 -9.93 4.56 -21.58
C ASN A 61 -8.61 3.92 -21.10
N ALA A 62 -7.79 3.40 -22.02
CA ALA A 62 -6.57 2.67 -21.66
C ALA A 62 -5.55 3.55 -20.93
N SER A 63 -5.40 4.82 -21.33
CA SER A 63 -4.49 5.76 -20.68
C SER A 63 -4.94 6.13 -19.26
N THR A 64 -6.24 6.32 -19.05
CA THR A 64 -6.82 6.60 -17.73
C THR A 64 -6.66 5.39 -16.80
N ILE A 65 -6.93 4.18 -17.31
CA ILE A 65 -6.74 2.94 -16.55
C ILE A 65 -5.28 2.77 -16.14
N ALA A 66 -4.32 3.08 -17.02
CA ALA A 66 -2.89 3.00 -16.70
C ALA A 66 -2.47 4.00 -15.61
N GLN A 67 -2.96 5.25 -15.69
CA GLN A 67 -2.70 6.28 -14.67
C GLN A 67 -3.26 5.87 -13.31
N ASP A 68 -4.52 5.45 -13.27
CA ASP A 68 -5.16 5.04 -12.02
C ASP A 68 -4.52 3.78 -11.45
N SER A 69 -4.08 2.84 -12.31
CA SER A 69 -3.38 1.63 -11.87
C SER A 69 -2.07 1.94 -11.16
N CYS A 70 -1.34 2.96 -11.62
CA CYS A 70 -0.12 3.42 -10.94
C CYS A 70 -0.42 3.99 -9.55
N ILE A 71 -1.52 4.75 -9.41
CA ILE A 71 -1.97 5.29 -8.11
C ILE A 71 -2.34 4.15 -7.15
N ILE A 72 -3.07 3.14 -7.64
CA ILE A 72 -3.46 1.99 -6.84
C ILE A 72 -2.25 1.17 -6.40
N GLU A 73 -1.24 1.02 -7.26
CA GLU A 73 0.01 0.34 -6.93
C GLU A 73 0.78 1.10 -5.83
N LEU A 74 0.84 2.44 -5.91
CA LEU A 74 1.44 3.26 -4.86
C LEU A 74 0.74 3.05 -3.51
N MET A 75 -0.59 3.07 -3.51
CA MET A 75 -1.39 2.83 -2.30
C MET A 75 -1.21 1.41 -1.74
N TYR A 76 -1.03 0.41 -2.62
CA TYR A 76 -0.78 -0.97 -2.22
C TYR A 76 0.56 -1.12 -1.49
N ILE A 77 1.62 -0.46 -1.98
CA ILE A 77 2.94 -0.47 -1.33
C ILE A 77 2.84 0.12 0.07
N CYS A 78 2.19 1.28 0.22
CA CYS A 78 1.93 1.90 1.53
C CYS A 78 1.14 0.99 2.47
N LEU A 79 0.13 0.28 1.94
CA LEU A 79 -0.69 -0.65 2.69
C LEU A 79 0.11 -1.85 3.20
N ILE A 80 0.92 -2.49 2.35
CA ILE A 80 1.76 -3.62 2.76
C ILE A 80 2.75 -3.18 3.83
N TRP A 81 3.39 -2.03 3.64
CA TRP A 81 4.33 -1.51 4.63
C TRP A 81 3.67 -1.31 5.99
N THR A 82 2.55 -0.60 6.02
CA THR A 82 1.86 -0.28 7.27
C THR A 82 1.33 -1.55 7.95
N SER A 83 0.86 -2.53 7.17
CA SER A 83 0.41 -3.82 7.72
C SER A 83 1.56 -4.63 8.34
N LYS A 84 2.74 -4.67 7.71
CA LYS A 84 3.95 -5.28 8.29
C LYS A 84 4.35 -4.61 9.60
N VAL A 85 4.38 -3.28 9.64
CA VAL A 85 4.70 -2.52 10.87
C VAL A 85 3.68 -2.83 11.96
N CYS A 86 2.39 -2.80 11.63
CA CYS A 86 1.32 -3.13 12.57
C CYS A 86 1.50 -4.54 13.17
N LEU A 87 1.79 -5.54 12.35
CA LEU A 87 2.06 -6.91 12.81
C LEU A 87 3.32 -7.00 13.68
N LEU A 88 4.41 -6.35 13.29
CA LEU A 88 5.68 -6.38 14.03
C LEU A 88 5.56 -5.73 15.42
N VAL A 89 4.86 -4.60 15.53
CA VAL A 89 4.63 -3.94 16.83
C VAL A 89 3.78 -4.83 17.74
N GLN A 90 2.73 -5.47 17.20
CA GLN A 90 1.92 -6.41 17.97
C GLN A 90 2.73 -7.62 18.47
N LEU A 91 3.59 -8.19 17.60
CA LEU A 91 4.48 -9.27 17.98
C LEU A 91 5.47 -8.84 19.07
N LEU A 92 6.00 -7.62 18.98
CA LEU A 92 6.93 -7.08 19.97
C LEU A 92 6.30 -7.04 21.37
N ARG A 93 5.04 -6.63 21.48
CA ARG A 93 4.35 -6.58 22.78
C ARG A 93 4.00 -7.96 23.33
N ILE A 94 3.64 -8.91 22.46
CA ILE A 94 3.28 -10.27 22.88
C ILE A 94 4.51 -11.04 23.35
N PHE A 95 5.61 -10.98 22.60
CA PHE A 95 6.78 -11.83 22.83
C PHE A 95 7.91 -11.15 23.62
N VAL A 96 7.93 -9.81 23.70
CA VAL A 96 9.03 -9.07 24.33
C VAL A 96 8.47 -8.07 25.35
N PRO A 97 8.05 -8.54 26.54
CA PRO A 97 7.67 -7.65 27.65
C PRO A 97 8.87 -6.82 28.16
N THR A 98 10.11 -7.30 27.96
CA THR A 98 11.35 -6.67 28.43
C THR A 98 12.16 -6.10 27.26
N LYS A 99 12.37 -4.78 27.22
CA LYS A 99 12.98 -4.04 26.07
C LYS A 99 14.49 -4.24 25.86
N THR A 100 15.06 -5.37 26.26
CA THR A 100 16.52 -5.57 26.31
C THR A 100 17.00 -6.81 25.56
N GLY A 101 16.11 -7.54 24.89
CA GLY A 101 16.45 -8.77 24.15
C GLY A 101 16.92 -8.55 22.71
N ILE A 102 17.67 -9.51 22.18
CA ILE A 102 18.10 -9.56 20.77
C ILE A 102 16.89 -9.42 19.82
N ILE A 103 15.76 -10.03 20.19
CA ILE A 103 14.49 -9.98 19.46
C ILE A 103 14.00 -8.53 19.29
N TYR A 104 14.17 -7.66 20.29
CA TYR A 104 13.78 -6.25 20.22
C TYR A 104 14.57 -5.51 19.14
N HIS A 105 15.89 -5.74 19.10
CA HIS A 105 16.79 -5.15 18.10
C HIS A 105 16.51 -5.69 16.70
N THR A 106 16.26 -7.00 16.55
CA THR A 106 15.92 -7.62 15.26
C THR A 106 14.61 -7.05 14.70
N ILE A 107 13.58 -6.90 15.53
CA ILE A 107 12.30 -6.31 15.10
C ILE A 107 12.48 -4.84 14.69
N HIS A 108 13.24 -4.05 15.46
CA HIS A 108 13.52 -2.65 15.09
C HIS A 108 14.32 -2.56 13.79
N ALA A 109 15.36 -3.39 13.62
CA ALA A 109 16.13 -3.45 12.37
C ALA A 109 15.23 -3.82 11.18
N LEU A 110 14.29 -4.75 11.37
CA LEU A 110 13.35 -5.14 10.32
C LEU A 110 12.35 -4.01 9.98
N ILE A 111 11.88 -3.25 10.97
CA ILE A 111 11.04 -2.06 10.75
C ILE A 111 11.79 -1.02 9.94
N TRP A 112 13.01 -0.65 10.36
CA TRP A 112 13.83 0.34 9.66
C TRP A 112 14.23 -0.12 8.24
N GLY A 113 14.59 -1.40 8.08
CA GLY A 113 14.91 -1.96 6.77
C GLY A 113 13.71 -1.95 5.81
N ASN A 114 12.50 -2.30 6.29
CA ASN A 114 11.30 -2.22 5.47
C ASN A 114 10.94 -0.76 5.15
N LEU A 115 11.12 0.17 6.10
CA LEU A 115 10.90 1.59 5.85
C LEU A 115 11.83 2.12 4.74
N ALA A 116 13.12 1.81 4.80
CA ALA A 116 14.09 2.21 3.78
C ALA A 116 13.73 1.65 2.39
N PHE A 117 13.35 0.37 2.33
CA PHE A 117 12.90 -0.25 1.08
C PHE A 117 11.66 0.45 0.50
N THR A 118 10.71 0.82 1.35
CA THR A 118 9.48 1.48 0.89
C THR A 118 9.70 2.91 0.46
N ILE A 119 10.60 3.65 1.11
CA ILE A 119 10.99 4.99 0.66
C ILE A 119 11.65 4.92 -0.72
N ALA A 120 12.52 3.94 -0.95
CA ALA A 120 13.15 3.73 -2.26
C ALA A 120 12.13 3.36 -3.34
N ALA A 121 11.14 2.52 -3.02
CA ALA A 121 10.06 2.17 -3.94
C ALA A 121 9.17 3.38 -4.27
N LEU A 122 8.83 4.20 -3.26
CA LEU A 122 8.03 5.41 -3.43
C LEU A 122 8.77 6.44 -4.30
N ASP A 123 10.07 6.65 -4.09
CA ASP A 123 10.87 7.56 -4.91
C ASP A 123 10.88 7.16 -6.39
N SER A 124 11.06 5.85 -6.64
CA SER A 124 10.99 5.27 -7.98
C SER A 124 9.64 5.54 -8.65
N GLN A 125 8.52 5.28 -7.97
CA GLN A 125 7.17 5.53 -8.50
C GLN A 125 6.83 7.01 -8.66
N HIS A 126 7.31 7.88 -7.76
CA HIS A 126 7.15 9.33 -7.92
C HIS A 126 7.85 9.84 -9.17
N ALA A 127 9.05 9.32 -9.49
CA ALA A 127 9.74 9.65 -10.73
C ALA A 127 8.95 9.19 -11.96
N TYR A 128 8.37 7.99 -11.94
CA TYR A 128 7.50 7.52 -13.03
C TYR A 128 6.26 8.39 -13.20
N LEU A 129 5.54 8.72 -12.12
CA LEU A 129 4.37 9.60 -12.17
C LEU A 129 4.73 11.00 -12.71
N ALA A 130 5.90 11.54 -12.35
CA ALA A 130 6.39 12.83 -12.87
C ALA A 130 6.66 12.80 -14.38
N VAL A 131 7.17 11.66 -14.90
CA VAL A 131 7.38 11.47 -16.34
C VAL A 131 6.05 11.39 -17.10
N TRP A 132 5.04 10.70 -16.56
CA TRP A 132 3.73 10.56 -17.20
C TRP A 132 2.86 11.83 -17.15
N THR A 133 3.05 12.70 -16.14
CA THR A 133 2.31 13.97 -16.02
C THR A 133 2.88 15.10 -16.88
N GLN A 134 4.10 14.98 -17.42
CA GLN A 134 4.69 15.96 -18.32
C GLN A 134 4.78 15.45 -19.78
N PRO A 135 3.76 15.70 -20.64
CA PRO A 135 3.82 15.32 -22.05
C PRO A 135 4.91 16.04 -22.85
N THR A 136 5.51 17.12 -22.32
CA THR A 136 6.60 17.87 -22.97
C THR A 136 7.99 17.25 -22.80
N LEU A 137 8.18 16.35 -21.82
CA LEU A 137 9.45 15.62 -21.61
C LEU A 137 9.60 14.39 -22.51
N LEU A 138 8.48 13.84 -23.00
CA LEU A 138 8.48 12.73 -23.96
C LEU A 138 9.26 13.06 -25.25
N HIS A 139 9.29 14.32 -25.67
CA HIS A 139 10.03 14.77 -26.84
C HIS A 139 11.55 14.91 -26.62
N LYS A 140 12.01 14.85 -25.36
CA LYS A 140 13.43 14.99 -24.97
C LYS A 140 14.06 13.66 -24.51
N LEU A 141 13.27 12.59 -24.37
CA LEU A 141 13.77 11.27 -23.97
C LEU A 141 14.38 10.56 -25.20
N PRO A 142 15.60 10.01 -25.09
CA PRO A 142 16.19 9.23 -26.17
C PRO A 142 15.33 7.99 -26.47
N CYS A 143 15.13 7.69 -27.76
CA CYS A 143 14.19 6.67 -28.24
C CYS A 143 14.33 5.28 -27.61
N GLY A 144 15.50 4.94 -27.05
CA GLY A 144 15.74 3.67 -26.37
C GLY A 144 15.02 3.52 -25.01
N VAL A 145 14.59 4.61 -24.37
CA VAL A 145 13.85 4.57 -23.10
C VAL A 145 12.35 4.38 -23.34
N LEU A 146 11.82 4.89 -24.47
CA LEU A 146 10.43 4.72 -24.89
C LEU A 146 10.08 3.23 -25.13
N GLN A 147 11.04 2.42 -25.54
CA GLN A 147 10.85 0.98 -25.76
C GLN A 147 10.77 0.14 -24.47
N LYS A 148 11.12 0.73 -23.31
CA LYS A 148 11.01 0.09 -21.98
C LYS A 148 9.76 0.48 -21.21
N LEU A 149 8.96 1.42 -21.71
CA LEU A 149 7.66 1.72 -21.12
C LEU A 149 6.67 0.63 -21.51
N PRO A 150 5.94 0.04 -20.54
CA PRO A 150 4.90 -0.95 -20.86
C PRO A 150 3.83 -0.30 -21.73
N ALA A 151 3.51 -0.96 -22.84
CA ALA A 151 2.50 -0.56 -23.81
C ALA A 151 1.08 -0.65 -23.24
#